data_AF-A0A0Q7W4E3-F1
#
_entry.id   AF-A0A0Q7W4E3-F1
#
_cell.length_a   1.000
_cell.length_b   1.000
_cell.length_c   1.000
_cell.angle_alpha   90.00
_cell.angle_beta   90.00
_cell.angle_gamma   90.00
#
_symmetry.space_group_name_H-M   'P 1'
#
loop_
_entity.id
_entity.type
_entity.pdbx_description
1 polymer ?
#
loop_
_entity_poly.entity_id
_entity_poly.type
_entity_poly.pdbx_seq_one_letter_code
_entity_poly.pdbx_strand_id
1 'polypeptide(L)'
;MCITLRVHMGKRPSKSETLTIRLDPKTRFMLDFVARLRGQSITTVVERAISDAANRANISTELDYAGNTREIRTWRDFWSVYEGERALKIAQESELHPTFEEERRLAFAKQFDDFFFTKSGDIRTGYVEVLWPRIDEFVEIYEQTKTSNYFAAGEAMKAALTSARVAAPDWPKKVPAKSRDLDDEIPF
;
A
#
# COMPACT_ATOMS: atom_id res chain seq x y z
N MET A 1 -22.87 40.19 -26.10
CA MET A 1 -22.62 38.81 -26.58
C MET A 1 -21.44 38.27 -25.76
N CYS A 2 -21.72 37.43 -24.77
CA CYS A 2 -20.73 36.99 -23.78
C CYS A 2 -20.03 35.73 -24.28
N ILE A 3 -18.71 35.79 -24.47
CA ILE A 3 -17.90 34.65 -24.92
C ILE A 3 -17.36 33.95 -23.67
N THR A 4 -17.93 32.79 -23.35
CA THR A 4 -17.44 31.91 -22.27
C THR A 4 -16.25 31.11 -22.78
N LEU A 5 -15.06 31.42 -22.26
CA LEU A 5 -13.85 30.62 -22.46
C LEU A 5 -13.96 29.28 -21.70
N ARG A 6 -13.99 28.18 -22.44
CA ARG A 6 -13.98 26.81 -21.90
C ARG A 6 -12.52 26.37 -21.72
N VAL A 7 -12.02 26.43 -20.49
CA VAL A 7 -10.71 25.89 -20.12
C VAL A 7 -10.73 24.38 -20.33
N HIS A 8 -9.95 23.89 -21.29
CA HIS A 8 -9.71 22.46 -21.44
C HIS A 8 -8.70 22.04 -20.38
N MET A 9 -9.17 21.36 -19.33
CA MET A 9 -8.30 20.63 -18.41
C MET A 9 -7.54 19.58 -19.22
N GLY A 10 -6.22 19.77 -19.35
CA GLY A 10 -5.34 18.80 -19.98
C GLY A 10 -5.43 17.45 -19.27
N LYS A 11 -6.02 16.46 -19.94
CA LYS A 11 -5.86 15.06 -19.55
C LYS A 11 -4.37 14.75 -19.62
N ARG A 12 -3.73 14.57 -18.46
CA ARG A 12 -2.39 13.97 -18.43
C ARG A 12 -2.50 12.61 -19.11
N PRO A 13 -1.69 12.30 -20.14
CA PRO A 13 -1.74 10.99 -20.77
C PRO A 13 -1.43 9.94 -19.71
N SER A 14 -2.32 8.95 -19.54
CA SER A 14 -2.04 7.80 -18.69
C SER A 14 -0.78 7.14 -19.24
N LYS A 15 0.25 6.98 -18.42
CA LYS A 15 1.45 6.22 -18.79
C LYS A 15 0.99 4.83 -19.23
N SER A 16 1.28 4.46 -20.48
CA SER A 16 1.03 3.13 -21.00
C SER A 16 2.13 2.19 -20.51
N GLU A 17 1.78 1.08 -19.87
CA GLU A 17 2.71 0.04 -19.49
C GLU A 17 2.75 -1.07 -20.55
N THR A 18 3.93 -1.65 -20.78
CA THR A 18 4.10 -2.73 -21.76
C THR A 18 3.98 -4.09 -21.08
N LEU A 19 3.03 -4.91 -21.52
CA LEU A 19 2.80 -6.27 -21.02
C LEU A 19 3.31 -7.30 -22.04
N THR A 20 4.26 -8.13 -21.64
CA THR A 20 4.76 -9.25 -22.46
C THR A 20 4.30 -10.57 -21.87
N ILE A 21 3.50 -11.34 -22.62
CA ILE A 21 2.97 -12.65 -22.18
C ILE A 21 3.43 -13.72 -23.15
N ARG A 22 3.84 -14.87 -22.61
CA ARG A 22 4.08 -16.09 -23.40
C ARG A 22 2.78 -16.89 -23.45
N LEU A 23 2.27 -17.11 -24.65
CA LEU A 23 1.06 -17.91 -24.91
C LEU A 23 1.44 -19.12 -25.74
N ASP A 24 0.81 -20.25 -25.45
CA ASP A 24 0.86 -21.40 -26.35
C ASP A 24 0.14 -21.09 -27.68
N PRO A 25 0.47 -21.79 -28.77
CA PRO A 25 -0.11 -21.53 -30.08
C PRO A 25 -1.64 -21.58 -30.12
N LYS A 26 -2.27 -22.46 -29.32
CA LYS A 26 -3.73 -22.62 -29.28
C LYS A 26 -4.38 -21.42 -28.60
N THR A 27 -3.86 -20.96 -27.48
CA THR A 27 -4.37 -19.77 -26.78
C THR A 27 -4.21 -18.51 -27.61
N ARG A 28 -3.08 -18.36 -28.31
CA ARG A 28 -2.89 -17.26 -29.27
C ARG A 28 -3.96 -17.27 -30.36
N PHE A 29 -4.22 -18.42 -30.97
CA PHE A 29 -5.24 -18.54 -32.00
C PHE A 29 -6.65 -18.19 -31.48
N MET A 30 -7.02 -18.67 -30.29
CA MET A 30 -8.32 -18.35 -29.66
C MET A 30 -8.46 -16.84 -29.44
N LEU A 31 -7.41 -16.18 -28.96
CA LEU A 31 -7.39 -14.72 -28.75
C LEU A 31 -7.55 -13.95 -30.07
N ASP A 32 -6.81 -14.34 -31.11
CA ASP A 32 -6.90 -13.75 -32.46
C ASP A 32 -8.30 -13.93 -33.07
N PHE A 33 -8.89 -15.12 -32.91
CA PHE A 33 -10.24 -15.42 -33.40
C PHE A 33 -11.28 -14.51 -32.74
N VAL A 34 -11.25 -14.36 -31.41
CA VAL A 34 -12.19 -13.51 -30.67
C VAL A 34 -12.01 -12.03 -31.05
N ALA A 35 -10.77 -11.57 -31.19
CA ALA A 35 -10.46 -10.20 -31.62
C ALA A 35 -11.07 -9.91 -33.00
N ARG A 36 -10.87 -10.80 -33.97
CA ARG A 36 -11.45 -10.70 -35.33
C ARG A 36 -12.97 -10.78 -35.32
N LEU A 37 -13.55 -11.72 -34.58
CA LEU A 37 -15.00 -11.92 -34.49
C LEU A 37 -15.71 -10.66 -33.96
N ARG A 38 -15.08 -9.95 -33.02
CA ARG A 38 -15.64 -8.73 -32.40
C ARG A 38 -15.20 -7.43 -33.08
N GLY A 39 -14.31 -7.50 -34.08
CA GLY A 39 -13.73 -6.31 -34.72
C GLY A 39 -12.91 -5.45 -33.76
N GLN A 40 -12.27 -6.05 -32.75
CA GLN A 40 -11.50 -5.36 -31.71
C GLN A 40 -10.01 -5.69 -31.82
N SER A 41 -9.17 -4.84 -31.24
CA SER A 41 -7.75 -5.17 -31.09
C SER A 41 -7.56 -6.27 -30.04
N ILE A 42 -6.49 -7.06 -30.18
CA ILE A 42 -6.10 -8.07 -29.18
C ILE A 42 -5.97 -7.42 -27.80
N THR A 43 -5.33 -6.25 -27.73
CA THR A 43 -5.17 -5.46 -26.50
C THR A 43 -6.52 -5.20 -25.82
N THR A 44 -7.52 -4.73 -26.57
CA THR A 44 -8.87 -4.46 -26.03
C THR A 44 -9.53 -5.73 -25.49
N VAL A 45 -9.36 -6.88 -26.16
CA VAL A 45 -9.91 -8.16 -25.68
C VAL A 45 -9.25 -8.55 -24.35
N VAL A 46 -7.93 -8.41 -24.24
CA VAL A 46 -7.17 -8.72 -23.02
C VAL A 46 -7.55 -7.78 -21.88
N GLU A 47 -7.58 -6.47 -22.10
CA GLU A 47 -7.94 -5.46 -21.09
C GLU A 47 -9.35 -5.71 -20.53
N ARG A 48 -10.31 -6.02 -21.40
CA ARG A 48 -11.66 -6.37 -21.00
C ARG A 48 -11.69 -7.66 -20.19
N ALA A 49 -10.98 -8.70 -20.64
CA ALA A 49 -10.91 -9.97 -19.91
C ALA A 49 -10.31 -9.80 -18.51
N ILE A 50 -9.24 -9.01 -18.37
CA ILE A 50 -8.61 -8.68 -17.08
C ILE A 50 -9.60 -7.91 -16.21
N SER A 51 -10.23 -6.86 -16.75
CA SER A 51 -11.20 -6.04 -16.00
C SER A 51 -12.37 -6.88 -15.50
N ASP A 52 -12.91 -7.74 -16.37
CA ASP A 52 -14.02 -8.64 -16.03
C ASP A 52 -13.60 -9.67 -14.98
N ALA A 53 -12.39 -10.23 -15.07
CA ALA A 53 -11.86 -11.16 -14.07
C ALA A 53 -11.63 -10.47 -12.72
N ALA A 54 -10.98 -9.30 -12.70
CA ALA A 54 -10.72 -8.53 -11.49
C ALA A 54 -12.02 -8.07 -10.81
N ASN A 55 -13.04 -7.68 -11.58
CA ASN A 55 -14.34 -7.28 -11.03
C ASN A 55 -15.14 -8.44 -10.42
N ARG A 56 -14.83 -9.69 -10.80
CA ARG A 56 -15.43 -10.89 -10.19
C ARG A 56 -14.62 -11.41 -9.00
N ALA A 57 -13.32 -11.11 -8.95
CA ALA A 57 -12.47 -11.48 -7.83
C ALA A 57 -12.83 -10.65 -6.60
N ASN A 58 -13.14 -11.34 -5.51
CA ASN A 58 -13.39 -10.73 -4.22
C ASN A 58 -12.73 -11.55 -3.11
N ILE A 59 -12.41 -10.85 -2.03
CA ILE A 59 -11.97 -11.41 -0.76
C ILE A 59 -13.21 -11.38 0.14
N SER A 60 -13.87 -12.52 0.25
CA SER A 60 -14.99 -12.72 1.17
C SER A 60 -14.46 -13.46 2.38
N THR A 61 -14.43 -12.80 3.53
CA THR A 61 -14.15 -13.53 4.76
C THR A 61 -15.44 -14.15 5.29
N GLU A 62 -15.31 -15.35 5.83
CA GLU A 62 -16.37 -16.14 6.44
C GLU A 62 -17.34 -15.33 7.31
N LEU A 63 -18.59 -15.80 7.34
CA LEU A 63 -19.60 -15.38 8.31
C LEU A 63 -19.01 -15.50 9.71
N ASP A 64 -19.12 -14.45 10.51
CA ASP A 64 -18.84 -14.59 11.94
C ASP A 64 -19.82 -15.58 12.59
N TYR A 65 -19.52 -16.04 13.81
CA TYR A 65 -20.42 -16.92 14.58
C TYR A 65 -21.81 -16.31 14.84
N ALA A 66 -21.99 -15.00 14.59
CA ALA A 66 -23.25 -14.27 14.73
C ALA A 66 -24.01 -14.14 13.38
N GLY A 67 -23.50 -14.69 12.29
CA GLY A 67 -24.12 -14.65 10.96
C GLY A 67 -23.94 -13.32 10.23
N ASN A 68 -23.07 -12.43 10.67
CA ASN A 68 -22.72 -11.22 9.95
C ASN A 68 -21.70 -11.55 8.85
N THR A 69 -21.99 -11.09 7.64
CA THR A 69 -21.05 -11.15 6.52
C THR A 69 -19.95 -10.12 6.78
N ARG A 70 -18.69 -10.56 6.89
CA ARG A 70 -17.55 -9.63 6.89
C ARG A 70 -17.55 -8.86 5.57
N GLU A 71 -17.06 -7.63 5.59
CA GLU A 71 -17.00 -6.78 4.40
C GLU A 71 -16.31 -7.49 3.23
N ILE A 72 -17.00 -7.52 2.09
CA ILE A 72 -16.47 -8.05 0.83
C ILE A 72 -15.49 -7.02 0.28
N ARG A 73 -14.21 -7.39 0.23
CA ARG A 73 -13.15 -6.54 -0.33
C ARG A 73 -12.83 -6.92 -1.76
N THR A 74 -12.49 -5.92 -2.56
CA THR A 74 -12.22 -6.02 -4.00
C THR A 74 -10.90 -5.33 -4.34
N TRP A 75 -10.41 -5.48 -5.57
CA TRP A 75 -9.18 -4.80 -6.01
C TRP A 75 -9.21 -3.27 -5.80
N ARG A 76 -10.40 -2.65 -5.78
CA ARG A 76 -10.58 -1.21 -5.60
C ARG A 76 -10.17 -0.74 -4.21
N ASP A 77 -10.35 -1.60 -3.20
CA ASP A 77 -10.03 -1.27 -1.81
C ASP A 77 -8.50 -1.19 -1.58
N PHE A 78 -7.74 -1.93 -2.39
CA PHE A 78 -6.28 -1.97 -2.37
C PHE A 78 -5.64 -0.96 -3.33
N TRP A 79 -6.38 -0.50 -4.35
CA TRP A 79 -5.84 0.42 -5.35
C TRP A 79 -5.64 1.83 -4.77
N SER A 80 -4.48 2.41 -5.06
CA SER A 80 -4.12 3.80 -4.79
C SER A 80 -3.19 4.28 -5.90
N VAL A 81 -3.14 5.58 -6.16
CA VAL A 81 -2.16 6.17 -7.09
C VAL A 81 -0.75 6.06 -6.51
N TYR A 82 -0.64 6.09 -5.17
CA TYR A 82 0.63 6.03 -4.46
C TYR A 82 1.06 4.57 -4.25
N GLU A 83 2.27 4.26 -4.73
CA GLU A 83 2.82 2.90 -4.67
C GLU A 83 2.92 2.37 -3.25
N GLY A 84 3.44 3.18 -2.32
CA GLY A 84 3.61 2.74 -0.94
C GLY A 84 2.31 2.47 -0.21
N GLU A 85 1.26 3.24 -0.50
CA GLU A 85 -0.06 2.96 0.06
C GLU A 85 -0.61 1.62 -0.46
N ARG A 86 -0.51 1.37 -1.77
CA ARG A 86 -0.91 0.07 -2.35
C ARG A 86 -0.12 -1.08 -1.72
N ALA A 87 1.19 -0.94 -1.63
CA ALA A 87 2.06 -1.99 -1.11
C ALA A 87 1.75 -2.31 0.35
N LEU A 88 1.52 -1.30 1.20
CA LEU A 88 1.09 -1.51 2.58
C LEU A 88 -0.28 -2.18 2.68
N LYS A 89 -1.26 -1.75 1.87
CA LYS A 89 -2.60 -2.36 1.85
C LYS A 89 -2.55 -3.82 1.41
N ILE A 90 -1.77 -4.15 0.38
CA ILE A 90 -1.59 -5.52 -0.10
C ILE A 90 -0.89 -6.36 0.97
N ALA A 91 0.20 -5.86 1.53
CA ALA A 91 0.97 -6.59 2.56
C ALA A 91 0.17 -6.86 3.84
N GLN A 92 -0.80 -5.99 4.17
CA GLN A 92 -1.69 -6.18 5.32
C GLN A 92 -2.73 -7.28 5.09
N GLU A 93 -2.96 -7.70 3.84
CA GLU A 93 -3.97 -8.67 3.48
C GLU A 93 -3.38 -10.04 3.24
N SER A 94 -3.58 -10.96 4.19
CA SER A 94 -3.06 -12.33 4.09
C SER A 94 -3.64 -13.11 2.91
N GLU A 95 -4.89 -12.83 2.51
CA GLU A 95 -5.52 -13.53 1.37
C GLU A 95 -4.90 -13.13 0.01
N LEU A 96 -4.12 -12.04 -0.04
CA LEU A 96 -3.35 -11.65 -1.24
C LEU A 96 -1.97 -12.30 -1.31
N HIS A 97 -1.63 -13.19 -0.36
CA HIS A 97 -0.37 -13.94 -0.32
C HIS A 97 0.87 -13.05 -0.50
N PRO A 98 1.09 -12.08 0.41
CA PRO A 98 2.22 -11.17 0.30
C PRO A 98 3.55 -11.92 0.30
N THR A 99 4.50 -11.38 -0.45
CA THR A 99 5.87 -11.91 -0.50
C THR A 99 6.64 -11.59 0.78
N PHE A 100 7.75 -12.30 1.01
CA PHE A 100 8.61 -12.07 2.17
C PHE A 100 9.08 -10.61 2.29
N GLU A 101 9.47 -9.97 1.18
CA GLU A 101 9.90 -8.56 1.21
C GLU A 101 8.74 -7.60 1.54
N GLU A 102 7.51 -7.90 1.09
CA GLU A 102 6.32 -7.13 1.44
C GLU A 102 5.97 -7.26 2.93
N GLU A 103 6.00 -8.49 3.46
CA GLU A 103 5.79 -8.75 4.88
C GLU A 103 6.87 -8.07 5.74
N ARG A 104 8.14 -8.12 5.30
CA ARG A 104 9.26 -7.46 5.96
C ARG A 104 9.09 -5.94 6.01
N ARG A 105 8.72 -5.31 4.90
CA ARG A 105 8.43 -3.87 4.84
C ARG A 105 7.23 -3.50 5.72
N LEU A 106 6.19 -4.33 5.75
CA LEU A 106 5.05 -4.11 6.62
C LEU A 106 5.43 -4.21 8.11
N ALA A 107 6.23 -5.21 8.48
CA ALA A 107 6.70 -5.36 9.85
C ALA A 107 7.50 -4.13 10.29
N PHE A 108 8.38 -3.63 9.43
CA PHE A 108 9.08 -2.37 9.65
C PHE A 108 8.11 -1.18 9.80
N ALA A 109 7.14 -1.04 8.89
CA ALA A 109 6.17 0.05 8.94
C ALA A 109 5.33 0.03 10.24
N LYS A 110 4.97 -1.17 10.73
CA LYS A 110 4.28 -1.35 12.02
C LYS A 110 5.18 -0.99 13.20
N GLN A 111 6.47 -1.31 13.13
CA GLN A 111 7.45 -0.98 14.17
C GLN A 111 7.67 0.54 14.29
N PHE A 112 7.59 1.27 13.17
CA PHE A 112 7.71 2.71 13.08
C PHE A 112 6.37 3.38 12.75
N ASP A 113 5.31 2.90 13.41
CA ASP A 113 3.91 3.27 13.17
C ASP A 113 3.66 4.77 12.94
N ASP A 114 4.27 5.66 13.75
CA ASP A 114 4.09 7.12 13.64
C ASP A 114 4.45 7.72 12.28
N PHE A 115 5.29 7.03 11.50
CA PHE A 115 5.69 7.45 10.15
C PHE A 115 4.73 6.93 9.06
N PHE A 116 4.05 5.81 9.30
CA PHE A 116 3.28 5.11 8.26
C PHE A 116 1.78 5.09 8.52
N PHE A 117 1.35 5.18 9.78
CA PHE A 117 -0.04 5.03 10.19
C PHE A 117 -0.49 6.16 11.13
N THR A 118 -1.75 6.56 11.00
CA THR A 118 -2.43 7.42 11.97
C THR A 118 -2.76 6.62 13.22
N LYS A 119 -3.21 7.29 14.29
CA LYS A 119 -3.69 6.61 15.49
C LYS A 119 -4.93 5.74 15.26
N SER A 120 -5.71 6.04 14.21
CA SER A 120 -6.85 5.22 13.77
C SER A 120 -6.43 3.98 12.97
N GLY A 121 -5.13 3.86 12.61
CA GLY A 121 -4.61 2.77 11.79
C GLY A 121 -4.62 3.06 10.28
N ASP A 122 -5.10 4.22 9.86
CA ASP A 122 -5.09 4.63 8.44
C ASP A 122 -3.67 4.96 7.97
N ILE A 123 -3.36 4.69 6.70
CA ILE A 123 -2.05 4.97 6.13
C ILE A 123 -1.85 6.50 6.01
N ARG A 124 -0.69 7.01 6.46
CA ARG A 124 -0.27 8.41 6.29
C ARG A 124 0.28 8.62 4.88
N THR A 125 -0.59 8.66 3.88
CA THR A 125 -0.23 8.72 2.46
C THR A 125 0.86 9.76 2.14
N GLY A 126 0.78 10.97 2.70
CA GLY A 126 1.77 12.03 2.45
C GLY A 126 3.16 11.75 3.00
N TYR A 127 3.27 10.98 4.09
CA TYR A 127 4.59 10.57 4.62
C TYR A 127 5.11 9.39 3.81
N VAL A 128 4.23 8.42 3.54
CA VAL A 128 4.56 7.24 2.74
C VAL A 128 5.07 7.64 1.36
N GLU A 129 4.46 8.61 0.69
CA GLU A 129 4.93 9.08 -0.62
C GLU A 129 6.40 9.55 -0.60
N VAL A 130 6.83 10.21 0.48
CA VAL A 130 8.21 10.69 0.65
C VAL A 130 9.16 9.57 1.02
N LEU A 131 8.73 8.66 1.90
CA LEU A 131 9.59 7.64 2.48
C LEU A 131 9.72 6.39 1.61
N TRP A 132 8.65 6.01 0.93
CA TRP A 132 8.56 4.73 0.20
C TRP A 132 9.63 4.52 -0.87
N PRO A 133 10.03 5.54 -1.66
CA PRO A 133 11.12 5.37 -2.63
C PRO A 133 12.46 4.92 -2.03
N ARG A 134 12.64 5.07 -0.71
CA ARG A 134 13.83 4.70 0.04
C ARG A 134 13.52 3.71 1.17
N ILE A 135 12.39 2.99 1.10
CA ILE A 135 11.95 2.12 2.20
C ILE A 135 12.98 1.04 2.55
N ASP A 136 13.60 0.44 1.53
CA ASP A 136 14.59 -0.64 1.72
C ASP A 136 15.85 -0.13 2.43
N GLU A 137 16.25 1.12 2.17
CA GLU A 137 17.36 1.78 2.86
C GLU A 137 17.05 1.95 4.36
N PHE A 138 15.84 2.41 4.71
CA PHE A 138 15.45 2.58 6.11
C PHE A 138 15.32 1.25 6.85
N VAL A 139 14.79 0.22 6.18
CA VAL A 139 14.75 -1.15 6.70
C VAL A 139 16.16 -1.64 6.97
N GLU A 140 17.10 -1.44 6.04
CA GLU A 140 18.49 -1.85 6.21
C GLU A 140 19.19 -1.12 7.37
N ILE A 141 19.01 0.20 7.48
CA ILE A 141 19.53 0.99 8.61
C ILE A 141 19.04 0.38 9.93
N TYR A 142 17.75 0.07 10.04
CA TYR A 142 17.20 -0.53 11.25
C TYR A 142 17.81 -1.90 11.56
N GLU A 143 17.90 -2.78 10.57
CA GLU A 143 18.46 -4.11 10.77
C GLU A 143 19.92 -4.06 11.24
N GLN A 144 20.71 -3.11 10.73
CA GLN A 144 22.12 -2.93 11.11
C GLN A 144 22.28 -2.26 12.48
N THR A 145 21.39 -1.33 12.85
CA THR A 145 21.57 -0.52 14.07
C THR A 145 20.68 -0.93 15.23
N LYS A 146 19.66 -1.79 15.06
CA LYS A 146 18.67 -2.08 16.12
C LYS A 146 19.27 -2.48 17.48
N THR A 147 20.44 -3.12 17.49
CA THR A 147 21.13 -3.53 18.72
C THR A 147 21.90 -2.37 19.39
N SER A 148 22.42 -1.42 18.62
CA SER A 148 23.30 -0.35 19.11
C SER A 148 22.59 1.01 19.19
N ASN A 149 21.82 1.36 18.17
CA ASN A 149 20.95 2.53 18.11
C ASN A 149 19.61 2.15 17.44
N TYR A 150 18.65 1.80 18.29
CA TYR A 150 17.29 1.44 17.87
C TYR A 150 16.56 2.57 17.13
N PHE A 151 16.89 3.83 17.42
CA PHE A 151 16.17 4.99 16.92
C PHE A 151 16.71 5.52 15.59
N ALA A 152 17.87 5.05 15.12
CA ALA A 152 18.58 5.60 13.96
C ALA A 152 17.73 5.62 12.67
N ALA A 153 16.97 4.54 12.40
CA ALA A 153 16.10 4.50 11.22
C ALA A 153 14.99 5.56 11.28
N GLY A 154 14.38 5.78 12.45
CA GLY A 154 13.39 6.85 12.62
C GLY A 154 13.98 8.25 12.53
N GLU A 155 15.24 8.45 12.96
CA GLU A 155 15.96 9.71 12.74
C GLU A 155 16.22 9.96 11.24
N ALA A 156 16.63 8.93 10.51
CA ALA A 156 16.82 9.01 9.06
C ALA A 156 15.50 9.32 8.33
N MET A 157 14.39 8.67 8.71
CA MET A 157 13.06 8.96 8.15
C MET A 157 12.60 10.38 8.49
N LYS A 158 12.82 10.84 9.73
CA LYS A 158 12.52 12.22 10.14
C LYS A 158 13.31 13.24 9.33
N ALA A 159 14.59 12.98 9.07
CA ALA A 159 15.42 13.83 8.23
C ALA A 159 14.92 13.86 6.77
N ALA A 160 14.47 12.72 6.23
CA ALA A 160 13.90 12.65 4.89
C ALA A 160 12.60 13.46 4.76
N LEU A 161 11.66 13.32 5.71
CA LEU A 161 10.43 14.11 5.76
C LEU A 161 10.73 15.61 5.87
N THR A 162 11.65 15.99 6.75
CA THR A 162 12.05 17.40 6.94
C THR A 162 12.67 17.98 5.67
N SER A 163 13.50 17.21 4.97
CA SER A 163 14.12 17.62 3.70
C SER A 163 13.07 17.83 2.59
N ALA A 164 12.00 17.05 2.61
CA ALA A 164 10.85 17.22 1.74
C ALA A 164 9.87 18.32 2.21
N ARG A 165 10.20 19.05 3.29
CA ARG A 165 9.35 20.08 3.91
C ARG A 165 8.01 19.54 4.42
N VAL A 166 7.98 18.28 4.82
CA VAL A 166 6.84 17.64 5.47
C VAL A 166 7.07 17.64 6.98
N ALA A 167 6.05 17.99 7.76
CA ALA A 167 6.13 17.96 9.22
C ALA A 167 6.34 16.51 9.68
N ALA A 168 7.49 16.22 10.28
CA ALA A 168 7.81 14.88 10.76
C ALA A 168 7.18 14.62 12.15
N PRO A 169 6.92 13.35 12.51
CA PRO A 169 6.47 13.03 13.87
C PRO A 169 7.57 13.32 14.90
N ASP A 170 7.15 13.47 16.16
CA ASP A 170 8.08 13.59 17.27
C ASP A 170 8.83 12.26 17.48
N TRP A 171 10.12 12.26 17.18
CA TRP A 171 11.01 11.11 17.28
C TRP A 171 12.36 11.50 17.91
N PRO A 172 12.93 10.67 18.82
CA PRO A 172 12.38 9.42 19.36
C PRO A 172 11.20 9.61 20.31
N LYS A 173 10.34 8.58 20.46
CA LYS A 173 9.22 8.59 21.43
C LYS A 173 9.79 8.82 22.83
N LYS A 174 9.38 9.90 23.50
CA LYS A 174 9.71 10.11 24.91
C LYS A 174 9.07 8.98 25.71
N VAL A 175 9.87 8.10 26.31
CA VAL A 175 9.36 7.07 27.21
C VAL A 175 8.71 7.80 28.39
N PRO A 176 7.41 7.60 28.69
CA PRO A 176 6.83 8.17 29.90
C PRO A 176 7.60 7.59 31.08
N ALA A 177 8.13 8.45 31.94
CA ALA A 177 8.79 8.02 33.17
C ALA A 177 7.81 7.14 33.95
N LYS A 178 8.13 5.85 34.12
CA LYS A 178 7.38 4.97 35.03
C LYS A 178 7.45 5.60 36.42
N SER A 179 6.34 6.14 36.92
CA SER A 179 6.17 6.38 38.35
C SER A 179 6.15 5.00 39.03
N ARG A 180 7.26 4.64 39.69
CA ARG A 180 7.29 3.51 40.64
C ARG A 180 6.70 4.01 41.94
N ASP A 181 5.38 4.18 41.97
CA ASP A 181 4.64 4.23 43.24
C ASP A 181 4.11 2.82 43.48
N LEU A 182 4.96 2.00 44.10
CA LEU A 182 4.59 0.74 44.74
C LEU A 182 4.88 0.91 46.23
N ASP A 183 4.08 1.75 46.87
CA ASP A 183 3.83 1.71 48.31
C ASP A 183 2.32 1.60 48.45
N ASP A 184 1.86 0.39 48.79
CA ASP A 184 0.65 0.16 49.58
C ASP A 184 0.73 -1.28 50.11
N GLU A 185 1.50 -1.37 51.19
CA GLU A 185 1.34 -2.23 52.37
C GLU A 185 0.08 -3.14 52.33
N ILE A 186 0.25 -4.43 52.05
CA ILE A 186 -0.78 -5.45 52.27
C ILE A 186 -0.74 -5.81 53.77
N PRO A 187 -1.78 -5.53 54.58
CA PRO A 187 -1.83 -5.98 55.96
C PRO A 187 -2.19 -7.47 55.99
N PHE A 188 -1.42 -8.27 56.72
CA PHE A 188 -1.70 -9.68 57.03
C PHE A 188 -2.81 -9.83 58.07
#